data_AF-A0A5R9P0T1-F1
#
_entry.id   AF-A0A5R9P0T1-F1
#
_cell.length_a   1.000
_cell.length_b   1.000
_cell.length_c   1.000
_cell.angle_alpha   90.00
_cell.angle_beta   90.00
_cell.angle_gamma   90.00
#
_symmetry.space_group_name_H-M   'P 1'
#
loop_
_entity.id
_entity.type
_entity.pdbx_description
1 polymer ?
#
loop_
_entity_poly.entity_id
_entity_poly.type
_entity_poly.pdbx_seq_one_letter_code
_entity_poly.pdbx_strand_id
1 'polypeptide(L)' 'MPAFTTNVEFGDWVKSGKVILGAPADGPKMSYLRILAKKYNVPCFDTLDETLQAAVERNRRMVRETTRRITPDA' A
#
# COMPACT_ATOMS: atom_id res chain seq x y z
N MET A 1 18.64 9.06 -10.98
CA MET A 1 17.77 9.87 -10.09
C MET A 1 17.35 8.98 -8.94
N PRO A 2 17.49 9.39 -7.66
CA PRO A 2 17.05 8.60 -6.52
C PRO A 2 15.55 8.31 -6.60
N ALA A 3 15.13 7.11 -6.16
CA ALA A 3 13.74 6.62 -6.17
C ALA A 3 13.05 6.55 -7.56
N PHE A 4 13.79 6.60 -8.66
CA PHE A 4 13.22 6.51 -10.01
C PHE A 4 12.57 5.15 -10.29
N THR A 5 13.15 4.06 -9.76
CA THR A 5 12.61 2.70 -9.91
C THR A 5 11.36 2.47 -9.05
N THR A 6 11.30 3.06 -7.86
CA THR A 6 10.11 3.01 -6.98
C THR A 6 8.86 3.57 -7.67
N ASN A 7 9.01 4.59 -8.52
CA ASN A 7 7.89 5.12 -9.31
C ASN A 7 7.35 4.11 -10.32
N VAL A 8 8.25 3.36 -10.96
CA VAL A 8 7.92 2.34 -11.97
C VAL A 8 7.28 1.13 -11.28
N GLU A 9 7.92 0.63 -10.23
CA GLU A 9 7.43 -0.49 -9.42
C GLU A 9 6.05 -0.18 -8.83
N PHE A 10 5.86 1.01 -8.24
CA PHE A 10 4.54 1.41 -7.75
C PHE A 10 3.49 1.38 -8.86
N GLY A 11 3.83 1.90 -10.05
CA GLY A 11 2.96 1.88 -11.23
C GLY A 11 2.54 0.47 -11.64
N ASP A 12 3.47 -0.49 -11.62
CA ASP A 12 3.19 -1.89 -11.98
C ASP A 12 2.26 -2.57 -10.97
N TRP A 13 2.45 -2.30 -9.68
CA TRP A 13 1.70 -2.97 -8.61
C TRP A 13 0.43 -2.25 -8.17
N VAL A 14 0.20 -1.00 -8.59
CA VAL A 14 -0.92 -0.16 -8.11
C VAL A 14 -2.30 -0.82 -8.27
N LYS A 15 -2.47 -1.65 -9.32
CA LYS A 15 -3.72 -2.38 -9.61
C LYS A 15 -3.84 -3.74 -8.92
N SER A 16 -2.75 -4.26 -8.35
CA SER A 16 -2.74 -5.58 -7.71
C SER A 16 -3.64 -5.64 -6.47
N GLY A 17 -4.02 -4.48 -5.95
CA GLY A 17 -4.68 -4.31 -4.68
C GLY A 17 -3.76 -4.51 -3.49
N LYS A 18 -2.50 -4.96 -3.63
CA LYS A 18 -1.61 -5.37 -2.53
C LYS A 18 -0.79 -4.23 -1.91
N VAL A 19 -0.73 -3.08 -2.56
CA VAL A 19 0.19 -1.99 -2.21
C VAL A 19 -0.42 -1.02 -1.21
N ILE A 20 0.44 -0.40 -0.40
CA ILE A 20 0.18 0.78 0.42
C ILE A 20 1.27 1.79 0.10
N LEU A 21 0.92 3.07 -0.05
CA LEU A 21 1.87 4.15 -0.32
C LEU A 21 2.18 4.91 0.97
N GLY A 22 3.47 5.05 1.30
CA GLY A 22 3.94 5.89 2.41
C GLY A 22 4.97 6.89 1.91
N ALA A 23 4.77 8.18 2.16
CA ALA A 23 5.75 9.23 1.86
C ALA A 23 5.44 10.52 2.62
N PRO A 24 6.44 11.28 3.07
CA PRO A 24 6.23 12.57 3.72
C PRO A 24 5.32 13.52 2.90
N ALA A 25 4.55 14.35 3.60
CA ALA A 25 3.65 15.33 2.97
C ALA A 25 4.42 16.32 2.08
N ASP A 26 5.62 16.71 2.49
CA ASP A 26 6.56 17.59 1.79
C ASP A 26 7.59 16.81 0.93
N GLY A 27 7.40 15.49 0.78
CA GLY A 27 8.27 14.64 -0.01
C GLY A 27 8.37 15.11 -1.47
N PRO A 28 9.57 15.24 -2.04
CA PRO A 28 9.74 15.74 -3.39
C PRO A 28 9.13 14.76 -4.42
N LYS A 29 8.43 15.31 -5.43
CA LYS A 29 7.94 14.58 -6.62
C LYS A 29 6.91 13.47 -6.33
N MET A 30 6.18 13.56 -5.23
CA MET A 30 5.14 12.58 -4.84
C MET A 30 3.79 12.74 -5.55
N SER A 31 3.56 13.85 -6.26
CA SER A 31 2.26 14.18 -6.86
C SER A 31 1.76 13.12 -7.84
N TYR A 32 2.62 12.57 -8.69
CA TYR A 32 2.25 11.49 -9.61
C TYR A 32 1.77 10.22 -8.88
N LEU A 33 2.52 9.78 -7.87
CA LEU A 33 2.17 8.59 -7.08
C LEU A 33 0.87 8.78 -6.30
N ARG A 34 0.66 9.96 -5.70
CA ARG A 34 -0.59 10.28 -4.98
C ARG A 34 -1.81 10.32 -5.92
N ILE A 35 -1.65 10.84 -7.14
CA ILE A 35 -2.71 10.81 -8.16
C ILE A 35 -3.04 9.37 -8.56
N LEU A 36 -2.04 8.53 -8.82
CA LEU A 36 -2.24 7.11 -9.12
C LEU A 36 -2.89 6.37 -7.95
N ALA A 37 -2.43 6.61 -6.73
CA ALA A 37 -2.97 5.99 -5.54
C ALA A 37 -4.45 6.36 -5.34
N LYS A 38 -4.80 7.63 -5.50
CA LYS A 38 -6.21 8.08 -5.49
C LYS A 38 -7.03 7.40 -6.59
N LYS A 39 -6.51 7.31 -7.82
CA LYS A 39 -7.19 6.68 -8.95
C LYS A 39 -7.51 5.19 -8.70
N TYR A 40 -6.63 4.48 -7.99
CA TYR A 40 -6.75 3.05 -7.73
C TYR A 40 -7.14 2.71 -6.29
N ASN A 41 -7.58 3.70 -5.51
CA ASN A 41 -7.95 3.55 -4.10
C ASN A 41 -6.86 2.89 -3.22
N VAL A 42 -5.59 3.20 -3.50
CA VAL A 42 -4.45 2.77 -2.68
C VAL A 42 -4.34 3.69 -1.45
N PRO A 43 -4.32 3.14 -0.22
CA PRO A 43 -4.10 3.93 0.99
C PRO A 43 -2.77 4.69 0.94
N CYS A 44 -2.80 5.95 1.34
CA CYS A 44 -1.63 6.84 1.40
C CYS A 44 -1.44 7.37 2.82
N PHE A 45 -0.21 7.33 3.32
CA PHE A 45 0.15 7.84 4.64
C PHE A 45 1.37 8.76 4.55
N ASP A 46 1.43 9.74 5.45
CA ASP A 46 2.49 10.75 5.45
C ASP A 46 3.66 10.40 6.38
N THR A 47 3.49 9.37 7.22
CA THR A 47 4.51 8.89 8.14
C THR A 47 4.84 7.41 7.93
N LEU A 48 6.05 7.03 8.30
CA LEU A 48 6.46 5.62 8.30
C LEU A 48 5.62 4.78 9.26
N ASP A 49 5.33 5.31 10.46
CA ASP A 49 4.57 4.60 11.49
C ASP A 49 3.16 4.24 11.03
N GLU A 50 2.43 5.20 10.46
CA GLU A 50 1.09 4.96 9.91
C GLU A 50 1.13 3.95 8.75
N THR A 51 2.14 4.07 7.88
CA THR A 51 2.34 3.16 6.74
C THR A 51 2.55 1.72 7.23
N LEU A 52 3.43 1.52 8.23
CA LEU A 52 3.73 0.21 8.79
C LEU A 52 2.55 -0.37 9.54
N GLN A 53 1.85 0.44 10.33
CA GLN A 53 0.66 0.02 11.05
C GLN A 53 -0.41 -0.50 10.09
N ALA A 54 -0.68 0.25 9.01
CA ALA A 54 -1.65 -0.15 7.99
C ALA A 54 -1.24 -1.44 7.26
N ALA A 55 0.05 -1.60 6.95
CA ALA A 55 0.57 -2.79 6.29
C ALA A 55 0.42 -4.05 7.16
N VAL A 56 0.80 -3.98 8.44
CA VAL A 56 0.67 -5.10 9.38
C VAL A 56 -0.79 -5.45 9.61
N GLU A 57 -1.65 -4.45 9.82
CA GLU A 57 -3.09 -4.66 10.03
C GLU A 57 -3.74 -5.33 8.81
N ARG A 58 -3.43 -4.85 7.62
CA ARG A 58 -3.88 -5.46 6.36
C ARG A 58 -3.48 -6.93 6.28
N ASN A 59 -2.22 -7.24 6.60
CA ASN A 59 -1.71 -8.60 6.50
C ASN A 59 -2.41 -9.52 7.52
N ARG A 60 -2.66 -9.03 8.74
CA ARG A 60 -3.45 -9.75 9.75
C ARG A 60 -4.86 -10.07 9.27
N ARG A 61 -5.55 -9.12 8.63
CA ARG A 61 -6.90 -9.35 8.07
C ARG A 61 -6.88 -10.41 6.98
N MET A 62 -5.93 -10.30 6.06
CA MET A 62 -5.66 -11.28 5.00
C MET A 62 -5.52 -12.69 5.57
N VAL A 63 -4.65 -12.88 6.58
CA VAL A 63 -4.44 -14.17 7.23
C VAL A 63 -5.74 -14.69 7.85
N ARG A 64 -6.48 -13.85 8.60
CA ARG A 64 -7.75 -14.26 9.22
C ARG A 64 -8.80 -14.69 8.19
N GLU A 65 -8.91 -13.95 7.09
CA GLU A 65 -9.83 -14.27 5.99
C GLU A 65 -9.44 -15.58 5.30
N THR A 66 -8.15 -15.78 5.02
CA THR A 66 -7.64 -17.03 4.45
C THR A 66 -7.88 -18.21 5.37
N THR A 67 -7.58 -18.09 6.67
CA THR A 67 -7.84 -19.14 7.65
C THR A 67 -9.33 -19.51 7.69
N ARG A 68 -10.23 -18.54 7.77
CA ARG A 68 -11.69 -18.79 7.73
C ARG A 68 -12.16 -19.51 6.47
N ARG A 69 -11.56 -19.23 5.31
CA ARG A 69 -11.91 -19.91 4.05
C ARG A 69 -11.46 -21.37 4.01
N ILE A 70 -10.33 -21.68 4.65
CA ILE A 70 -9.73 -23.02 4.61
C ILE A 70 -10.30 -23.91 5.72
N THR A 71 -10.69 -23.34 6.86
CA THR A 71 -11.34 -24.05 7.97
C THR A 71 -12.68 -23.38 8.32
N PRO A 72 -13.75 -23.66 7.56
CA PRO A 72 -15.07 -23.06 7.81
C PRO A 72 -15.75 -23.60 9.08
N ASP A 73 -15.37 -24.77 9.59
CA ASP A 73 -16.05 -25.52 10.67
C ASP A 73 -15.19 -25.79 11.92
N ALA A 74 -14.21 -24.92 12.24
CA ALA A 74 -13.40 -24.99 13.47
C ALA A 74 -13.79 -23.88 14.47
#